data_AF-A0A2E5SPI5-F1
#
_entry.id   AF-A0A2E5SPI5-F1
#
_cell.length_a   1.000
_cell.length_b   1.000
_cell.length_c   1.000
_cell.angle_alpha   90.00
_cell.angle_beta   90.00
_cell.angle_gamma   90.00
#
_symmetry.space_group_name_H-M   'P 1'
#
loop_
_entity.id
_entity.type
_entity.pdbx_description
1 polymer ?
#
loop_
_entity_poly.entity_id
_entity_poly.type
_entity_poly.pdbx_seq_one_letter_code
_entity_poly.pdbx_strand_id
1 'polypeptide(L)'
;MIFMGWGQLRPVARVIASLILVVTVMALLLNPGVLASAVHRMAGITGLILAVMLLSAVLSTSKDLAAISRSLFGGRSVARYLGLSLGTGVLAIPLNFGSVGLVATMIGKQVQDGGDDAATRNASRAVIRGFGASPMGSPLSIAVALTVTLLPGLASWTLLVWSMPFALSYLMVGVWFREKELGASPSLSVSDVSGEDDLRAFWPWMRFVGLALFISLEAYALNTWAGLKYSQAVTLSCLTVIILYLVIRRLVAGTVNLPSMANVSNELAIMGGASFLGGALTVTALSSLGSDFVLPGWAYAVAVICIPWLFYAGGAVGINPILTATVFGGVLGPIWPESSIFGLGIAMVTGWGVTIAGTPYSANAILLERFTGYDARTASYGWNLSYSCLFLGLSSSLCATVVLVSS
;
A
#
# COMPACT_ATOMS: atom_id res chain seq x y z
N MET A 1 -12.83 -13.09 18.66
CA MET A 1 -13.33 -12.06 17.73
C MET A 1 -13.82 -12.63 16.39
N ILE A 2 -13.02 -13.39 15.64
CA ILE A 2 -13.39 -13.90 14.30
C ILE A 2 -14.68 -14.75 14.31
N PHE A 3 -14.86 -15.64 15.30
CA PHE A 3 -16.05 -16.49 15.39
C PHE A 3 -17.33 -15.75 15.79
N MET A 4 -17.25 -14.60 16.49
CA MET A 4 -18.41 -13.78 16.85
C MET A 4 -18.94 -12.94 15.67
N GLY A 5 -18.14 -12.76 14.61
CA GLY A 5 -18.49 -11.98 13.41
C GLY A 5 -18.72 -12.80 12.14
N TRP A 6 -18.83 -14.13 12.25
CA TRP A 6 -18.80 -15.08 11.13
C TRP A 6 -19.75 -14.76 9.96
N GLY A 7 -20.95 -14.26 10.30
CA GLY A 7 -21.96 -13.85 9.32
C GLY A 7 -21.56 -12.64 8.46
N GLN A 8 -20.70 -11.76 8.97
CA GLN A 8 -20.29 -10.50 8.32
C GLN A 8 -18.90 -10.58 7.65
N LEU A 9 -18.20 -11.71 7.82
CA LEU A 9 -16.88 -11.93 7.22
C LEU A 9 -16.97 -12.17 5.71
N ARG A 10 -16.07 -11.53 4.96
CA ARG A 10 -15.86 -11.82 3.52
C ARG A 10 -15.45 -13.30 3.33
N PRO A 11 -15.76 -13.93 2.19
CA PRO A 11 -15.40 -15.33 1.91
C PRO A 11 -13.91 -15.64 2.13
N VAL A 12 -13.01 -14.73 1.72
CA VAL A 12 -11.57 -14.85 1.94
C VAL A 12 -11.21 -14.89 3.43
N ALA A 13 -11.86 -14.07 4.26
CA ALA A 13 -11.63 -14.08 5.70
C ALA A 13 -12.08 -15.40 6.36
N ARG A 14 -13.13 -16.04 5.83
CA ARG A 14 -13.58 -17.38 6.28
C ARG A 14 -12.59 -18.47 5.90
N VAL A 15 -12.03 -18.43 4.69
CA VAL A 15 -10.98 -19.37 4.25
C VAL A 15 -9.75 -19.23 5.16
N ILE A 16 -9.30 -18.01 5.41
CA ILE A 16 -8.18 -17.74 6.32
C ILE A 16 -8.49 -18.23 7.74
N ALA A 17 -9.68 -17.94 8.27
CA ALA A 17 -10.09 -18.42 9.60
C ALA A 17 -10.09 -19.96 9.69
N SER A 18 -10.53 -20.63 8.62
CA SER A 18 -10.53 -22.09 8.53
C SER A 18 -9.11 -22.64 8.50
N LEU A 19 -8.22 -22.03 7.71
CA LEU A 19 -6.81 -22.39 7.66
C LEU A 19 -6.10 -22.16 9.01
N ILE A 20 -6.38 -21.05 9.69
CA ILE A 20 -5.86 -20.80 11.04
C ILE A 20 -6.27 -21.93 11.97
N LEU A 21 -7.55 -22.35 11.93
CA LEU A 21 -8.05 -23.43 12.79
C LEU A 21 -7.31 -24.74 12.51
N VAL A 22 -7.14 -25.11 11.25
CA VAL A 22 -6.39 -26.31 10.84
C VAL A 22 -4.94 -26.23 11.34
N VAL A 23 -4.25 -25.12 11.09
CA VAL A 23 -2.85 -24.92 11.51
C VAL A 23 -2.73 -24.89 13.03
N THR A 24 -3.70 -24.32 13.74
CA THR A 24 -3.75 -24.30 15.21
C THR A 24 -3.89 -25.72 15.75
N VAL A 25 -4.81 -26.52 15.22
CA VAL A 25 -5.00 -27.92 15.62
C VAL A 25 -3.74 -28.73 15.33
N MET A 26 -3.17 -28.60 14.13
CA MET A 26 -1.93 -29.28 13.75
C MET A 26 -0.75 -28.87 14.63
N ALA A 27 -0.60 -27.58 14.94
CA ALA A 27 0.46 -27.08 15.81
C ALA A 27 0.31 -27.58 17.26
N LEU A 28 -0.92 -27.67 17.78
CA LEU A 28 -1.19 -28.24 19.10
C LEU A 28 -0.82 -29.72 19.18
N LEU A 29 -1.02 -30.47 18.10
CA LEU A 29 -0.73 -31.90 18.03
C LEU A 29 0.76 -32.20 17.81
N LEU A 30 1.49 -31.37 17.05
CA LEU A 30 2.85 -31.66 16.61
C LEU A 30 3.93 -30.84 17.33
N ASN A 31 3.73 -29.53 17.52
CA ASN A 31 4.72 -28.66 18.17
C ASN A 31 4.05 -27.37 18.72
N PRO A 32 3.69 -27.35 20.01
CA PRO A 32 3.00 -26.20 20.62
C PRO A 32 3.79 -24.88 20.56
N GLY A 33 5.12 -24.94 20.44
CA GLY A 33 5.98 -23.75 20.34
C GLY A 33 5.72 -22.91 19.10
N VAL A 34 5.17 -23.51 18.04
CA VAL A 34 4.76 -22.83 16.80
C VAL A 34 3.67 -21.79 17.08
N LEU A 35 2.73 -22.09 17.98
CA LEU A 35 1.63 -21.17 18.29
C LEU A 35 2.12 -19.89 18.96
N ALA A 36 3.00 -19.98 19.95
CA ALA A 36 3.50 -18.80 20.68
C ALA A 36 4.20 -17.82 19.73
N SER A 37 5.03 -18.35 18.83
CA SER A 37 5.75 -17.57 17.82
C SER A 37 4.81 -16.97 16.76
N ALA A 38 3.84 -17.75 16.27
CA ALA A 38 2.84 -17.27 15.31
C ALA A 38 1.94 -16.17 15.89
N VAL A 39 1.51 -16.30 17.15
CA VAL A 39 0.71 -15.28 17.86
C VAL A 39 1.51 -14.00 18.08
N HIS A 40 2.77 -14.09 18.50
CA HIS A 40 3.61 -12.91 18.70
C HIS A 40 3.82 -12.12 17.40
N ARG A 41 4.07 -12.83 16.28
CA ARG A 41 4.19 -12.22 14.94
C ARG A 41 2.87 -11.59 14.49
N MET A 42 1.75 -12.28 14.69
CA MET A 42 0.41 -11.77 14.40
C MET A 42 0.11 -10.48 15.18
N ALA A 43 0.39 -10.45 16.48
CA ALA A 43 0.10 -9.30 17.33
C ALA A 43 0.86 -8.04 16.85
N GLY A 44 2.14 -8.18 16.52
CA GLY A 44 2.96 -7.07 16.03
C GLY A 44 2.45 -6.49 14.71
N ILE A 45 2.18 -7.34 13.72
CA ILE A 45 1.68 -6.90 12.40
C ILE A 45 0.26 -6.32 12.52
N THR A 46 -0.61 -6.96 13.30
CA THR A 46 -1.99 -6.48 13.50
C THR A 46 -2.00 -5.11 14.18
N GLY A 47 -1.16 -4.90 15.20
CA GLY A 47 -1.03 -3.61 15.89
C GLY A 47 -0.58 -2.49 14.96
N LEU A 48 0.44 -2.75 14.14
CA LEU A 48 0.91 -1.82 13.12
C LEU A 48 -0.20 -1.42 12.15
N ILE A 49 -0.90 -2.39 11.58
CA ILE A 49 -1.91 -2.08 10.57
C ILE A 49 -3.12 -1.39 11.20
N LEU A 50 -3.52 -1.78 12.41
CA LEU A 50 -4.57 -1.09 13.15
C LEU A 50 -4.21 0.39 13.37
N ALA A 51 -2.98 0.69 13.78
CA ALA A 51 -2.53 2.07 13.97
C ALA A 51 -2.55 2.88 12.67
N VAL A 52 -2.07 2.30 11.57
CA VAL A 52 -2.07 2.93 10.24
C VAL A 52 -3.50 3.17 9.72
N MET A 53 -4.41 2.22 9.91
CA MET A 53 -5.81 2.36 9.50
C MET A 53 -6.57 3.36 10.37
N LEU A 54 -6.31 3.40 11.68
CA LEU A 54 -6.87 4.40 12.58
C LEU A 54 -6.38 5.81 12.21
N LEU A 55 -5.08 5.95 11.90
CA LEU A 55 -4.49 7.21 11.45
C LEU A 55 -5.19 7.70 10.18
N SER A 56 -5.31 6.84 9.17
CA SER A 56 -6.04 7.14 7.93
C SER A 56 -7.46 7.62 8.21
N ALA A 57 -8.19 6.92 9.08
CA ALA A 57 -9.57 7.29 9.41
C ALA A 57 -9.65 8.64 10.11
N VAL A 58 -8.73 8.95 11.02
CA VAL A 58 -8.66 10.25 11.71
C VAL A 58 -8.35 11.37 10.73
N LEU A 59 -7.32 11.20 9.89
CA LEU A 59 -6.87 12.21 8.94
C LEU A 59 -7.87 12.46 7.80
N SER A 60 -8.66 11.45 7.43
CA SER A 60 -9.72 11.59 6.42
C SER A 60 -10.78 12.64 6.78
N THR A 61 -10.89 13.01 8.06
CA THR A 61 -11.84 14.03 8.54
C THR A 61 -11.30 15.46 8.49
N SER A 62 -10.04 15.66 8.08
CA SER A 62 -9.43 16.99 8.04
C SER A 62 -9.94 17.84 6.88
N LYS A 63 -10.17 19.13 7.15
CA LYS A 63 -10.60 20.13 6.15
C LYS A 63 -9.53 20.39 5.08
N ASP A 64 -8.25 20.14 5.41
CA ASP A 64 -7.12 20.37 4.51
C ASP A 64 -7.21 19.48 3.25
N LEU A 65 -7.78 18.27 3.36
CA LEU A 65 -7.95 17.35 2.23
C LEU A 65 -8.86 17.92 1.14
N ALA A 66 -9.89 18.70 1.51
CA ALA A 66 -10.78 19.32 0.54
C ALA A 66 -10.09 20.44 -0.26
N ALA A 67 -9.13 21.13 0.33
CA ALA A 67 -8.32 22.13 -0.37
C ALA A 67 -7.27 21.47 -1.27
N ILE A 68 -6.57 20.46 -0.74
CA ILE A 68 -5.57 19.68 -1.48
C ILE A 68 -6.19 19.01 -2.71
N SER A 69 -7.31 18.30 -2.55
CA SER A 69 -7.95 17.59 -3.66
C SER A 69 -8.39 18.52 -4.78
N ARG A 70 -8.84 19.74 -4.47
CA ARG A 70 -9.20 20.74 -5.48
C ARG A 70 -8.01 21.23 -6.30
N SER A 71 -6.86 21.48 -5.68
CA SER A 71 -5.68 21.95 -6.42
C SER A 71 -5.14 20.91 -7.41
N LEU A 72 -5.40 19.62 -7.16
CA LEU A 72 -4.91 18.53 -8.03
C LEU A 72 -5.53 18.50 -9.43
N PHE A 73 -6.71 19.12 -9.64
CA PHE A 73 -7.40 19.10 -10.93
C PHE A 73 -7.00 20.25 -11.86
N GLY A 74 -6.10 21.14 -11.42
CA GLY A 74 -5.63 22.28 -12.20
C GLY A 74 -4.65 21.92 -13.33
N GLY A 75 -4.58 22.81 -14.33
CA GLY A 75 -3.53 22.82 -15.35
C GLY A 75 -3.79 22.01 -16.63
N ARG A 76 -2.77 21.99 -17.51
CA ARG A 76 -2.81 21.32 -18.81
C ARG A 76 -2.79 19.80 -18.65
N SER A 77 -3.30 19.06 -19.63
CA SER A 77 -3.43 17.58 -19.63
C SER A 77 -2.27 16.81 -18.97
N VAL A 78 -1.00 17.09 -19.35
CA VAL A 78 0.18 16.42 -18.75
C VAL A 78 0.39 16.81 -17.29
N ALA A 79 0.36 18.11 -17.00
CA ALA A 79 0.57 18.66 -15.66
C ALA A 79 -0.53 18.19 -14.69
N ARG A 80 -1.79 18.18 -15.14
CA ARG A 80 -2.94 17.66 -14.40
C ARG A 80 -2.78 16.17 -14.10
N TYR A 81 -2.37 15.35 -15.08
CA TYR A 81 -2.13 13.92 -14.86
C TYR A 81 -1.00 13.68 -13.84
N LEU A 82 0.11 14.40 -13.98
CA LEU A 82 1.24 14.29 -13.05
C LEU A 82 0.86 14.78 -11.65
N GLY A 83 0.16 15.91 -11.56
CA GLY A 83 -0.39 16.45 -10.32
C GLY A 83 -1.31 15.45 -9.63
N LEU A 84 -2.31 14.92 -10.34
CA LEU A 84 -3.22 13.90 -9.80
C LEU A 84 -2.49 12.63 -9.36
N SER A 85 -1.52 12.14 -10.14
CA SER A 85 -0.82 10.89 -9.83
C SER A 85 0.16 11.04 -8.67
N LEU A 86 1.03 12.06 -8.69
CA LEU A 86 1.93 12.36 -7.57
C LEU A 86 1.13 12.75 -6.32
N GLY A 87 0.13 13.60 -6.48
CA GLY A 87 -0.74 14.06 -5.40
C GLY A 87 -1.48 12.93 -4.73
N THR A 88 -2.09 12.02 -5.50
CA THR A 88 -2.72 10.82 -4.95
C THR A 88 -1.70 9.93 -4.26
N GLY A 89 -0.50 9.77 -4.82
CA GLY A 89 0.57 8.99 -4.21
C GLY A 89 1.01 9.53 -2.85
N VAL A 90 1.18 10.86 -2.72
CA VAL A 90 1.51 11.51 -1.45
C VAL A 90 0.35 11.42 -0.46
N LEU A 91 -0.89 11.69 -0.91
CA LEU A 91 -2.08 11.56 -0.07
C LEU A 91 -2.25 10.13 0.46
N ALA A 92 -1.92 9.14 -0.35
CA ALA A 92 -2.01 7.74 0.01
C ALA A 92 -1.03 7.32 1.12
N ILE A 93 0.03 8.09 1.36
CA ILE A 93 1.05 7.78 2.37
C ILE A 93 0.42 7.60 3.76
N PRO A 94 -0.29 8.60 4.33
CA PRO A 94 -0.97 8.40 5.60
C PRO A 94 -2.44 7.97 5.45
N LEU A 95 -3.10 8.29 4.33
CA LEU A 95 -4.53 8.00 4.16
C LEU A 95 -4.81 6.60 3.62
N ASN A 96 -3.82 5.88 3.09
CA ASN A 96 -4.01 4.60 2.39
C ASN A 96 -5.22 4.71 1.44
N PHE A 97 -6.18 3.78 1.52
CA PHE A 97 -7.36 3.75 0.66
C PHE A 97 -8.25 5.01 0.72
N GLY A 98 -8.19 5.79 1.81
CA GLY A 98 -8.94 7.04 1.95
C GLY A 98 -8.56 8.10 0.92
N SER A 99 -7.33 8.09 0.41
CA SER A 99 -6.87 9.01 -0.65
C SER A 99 -7.64 8.82 -1.96
N VAL A 100 -7.88 7.57 -2.36
CA VAL A 100 -8.59 7.24 -3.59
C VAL A 100 -10.04 7.67 -3.49
N GLY A 101 -10.71 7.43 -2.36
CA GLY A 101 -12.09 7.89 -2.16
C GLY A 101 -12.22 9.42 -2.28
N LEU A 102 -11.24 10.16 -1.76
CA LEU A 102 -11.21 11.62 -1.86
C LEU A 102 -11.09 12.10 -3.31
N VAL A 103 -10.16 11.57 -4.09
CA VAL A 103 -9.91 12.06 -5.46
C VAL A 103 -10.91 11.47 -6.46
N ALA A 104 -11.32 10.21 -6.29
CA ALA A 104 -12.28 9.54 -7.17
C ALA A 104 -13.68 10.15 -7.10
N THR A 105 -14.11 10.67 -5.95
CA THR A 105 -15.41 11.38 -5.84
C THR A 105 -15.44 12.64 -6.70
N MET A 106 -14.33 13.38 -6.78
CA MET A 106 -14.23 14.56 -7.65
C MET A 106 -14.23 14.20 -9.13
N ILE A 107 -13.54 13.12 -9.51
CA ILE A 107 -13.61 12.58 -10.88
C ILE A 107 -15.03 12.16 -11.21
N GLY A 108 -15.70 11.44 -10.29
CA GLY A 108 -17.08 11.01 -10.46
C GLY A 108 -18.03 12.18 -10.69
N LYS A 109 -17.83 13.29 -9.96
CA LYS A 109 -18.58 14.52 -10.19
C LYS A 109 -18.32 15.09 -11.59
N GLN A 110 -17.07 15.12 -12.06
CA GLN A 110 -16.75 15.56 -13.43
C GLN A 110 -17.39 14.67 -14.50
N VAL A 111 -17.42 13.35 -14.29
CA VAL A 111 -18.08 12.39 -15.19
C VAL A 111 -19.60 12.63 -15.22
N GLN A 112 -20.21 12.96 -14.07
CA GLN A 112 -21.64 13.29 -14.00
C GLN A 112 -21.97 14.62 -14.68
N ASP A 113 -21.14 15.64 -14.49
CA ASP A 113 -21.38 16.99 -14.99
C ASP A 113 -21.04 17.14 -16.49
N GLY A 114 -19.98 16.45 -16.95
CA GLY A 114 -19.40 16.61 -18.29
C GLY A 114 -19.38 15.36 -19.17
N GLY A 115 -19.78 14.21 -18.65
CA GLY A 115 -19.76 12.92 -19.36
C GLY A 115 -18.40 12.21 -19.31
N ASP A 116 -18.34 11.05 -19.95
CA ASP A 116 -17.11 10.26 -20.12
C ASP A 116 -16.24 10.85 -21.24
N ASP A 117 -15.01 11.21 -20.91
CA ASP A 117 -14.04 11.78 -21.83
C ASP A 117 -12.59 11.34 -21.53
N ALA A 118 -11.67 11.68 -22.43
CA ALA A 118 -10.26 11.32 -22.27
C ALA A 118 -9.62 11.95 -21.01
N ALA A 119 -10.11 13.12 -20.57
CA ALA A 119 -9.59 13.81 -19.38
C ALA A 119 -9.95 13.06 -18.09
N THR A 120 -11.22 12.66 -17.92
CA THR A 120 -11.72 11.91 -16.76
C THR A 120 -11.16 10.49 -16.70
N ARG A 121 -10.97 9.83 -17.87
CA ARG A 121 -10.24 8.55 -17.96
C ARG A 121 -8.78 8.69 -17.57
N ASN A 122 -8.09 9.72 -18.05
CA ASN A 122 -6.71 10.00 -17.67
C ASN A 122 -6.57 10.35 -16.19
N ALA A 123 -7.52 11.09 -15.61
CA ALA A 123 -7.58 11.37 -14.19
C ALA A 123 -7.76 10.09 -13.37
N SER A 124 -8.63 9.19 -13.82
CA SER A 124 -8.84 7.88 -13.21
C SER A 124 -7.57 7.00 -13.24
N ARG A 125 -6.87 6.97 -14.39
CA ARG A 125 -5.55 6.31 -14.51
C ARG A 125 -4.53 6.93 -13.56
N ALA A 126 -4.50 8.27 -13.46
CA ALA A 126 -3.58 9.00 -12.59
C ALA A 126 -3.80 8.63 -11.12
N VAL A 127 -5.03 8.57 -10.65
CA VAL A 127 -5.37 8.20 -9.26
C VAL A 127 -4.96 6.77 -8.94
N ILE A 128 -5.33 5.80 -9.80
CA ILE A 128 -4.97 4.39 -9.58
C ILE A 128 -3.46 4.19 -9.57
N ARG A 129 -2.73 4.80 -10.51
CA ARG A 129 -1.26 4.72 -10.58
C ARG A 129 -0.61 5.46 -9.41
N GLY A 130 -1.08 6.66 -9.09
CA GLY A 130 -0.65 7.44 -7.93
C GLY A 130 -0.73 6.63 -6.64
N PHE A 131 -1.90 6.03 -6.39
CA PHE A 131 -2.09 5.15 -5.25
C PHE A 131 -1.15 3.93 -5.29
N GLY A 132 -0.97 3.30 -6.46
CA GLY A 132 -0.04 2.18 -6.63
C GLY A 132 1.44 2.51 -6.40
N ALA A 133 1.85 3.76 -6.62
CA ALA A 133 3.23 4.21 -6.35
C ALA A 133 3.50 4.41 -4.85
N SER A 134 2.47 4.71 -4.05
CA SER A 134 2.62 4.99 -2.61
C SER A 134 3.22 3.81 -1.81
N PRO A 135 2.76 2.55 -1.99
CA PRO A 135 3.42 1.35 -1.45
C PRO A 135 4.89 1.19 -1.80
N MET A 136 5.32 1.73 -2.95
CA MET A 136 6.69 1.59 -3.42
C MET A 136 7.60 2.67 -2.81
N GLY A 137 7.09 3.89 -2.65
CA GLY A 137 7.92 5.07 -2.40
C GLY A 137 7.86 5.65 -1.00
N SER A 138 7.24 4.99 -0.02
CA SER A 138 7.00 5.59 1.30
C SER A 138 7.32 4.70 2.51
N PRO A 139 8.06 5.20 3.52
CA PRO A 139 8.33 4.50 4.77
C PRO A 139 7.06 4.16 5.55
N LEU A 140 6.05 5.03 5.49
CA LEU A 140 4.78 4.85 6.23
C LEU A 140 3.80 3.93 5.51
N SER A 141 4.12 3.51 4.29
CA SER A 141 3.25 2.59 3.57
C SER A 141 3.21 1.23 4.26
N ILE A 142 2.02 0.61 4.27
CA ILE A 142 1.84 -0.73 4.83
C ILE A 142 2.79 -1.73 4.15
N ALA A 143 3.05 -1.57 2.85
CA ALA A 143 3.95 -2.45 2.10
C ALA A 143 5.40 -2.40 2.60
N VAL A 144 5.98 -1.20 2.77
CA VAL A 144 7.35 -1.06 3.29
C VAL A 144 7.44 -1.55 4.72
N ALA A 145 6.50 -1.12 5.58
CA ALA A 145 6.53 -1.50 6.99
C ALA A 145 6.36 -3.02 7.20
N LEU A 146 5.48 -3.66 6.42
CA LEU A 146 5.32 -5.11 6.46
C LEU A 146 6.54 -5.83 5.88
N THR A 147 7.09 -5.38 4.76
CA THR A 147 8.27 -5.99 4.12
C THR A 147 9.47 -5.97 5.06
N VAL A 148 9.78 -4.82 5.69
CA VAL A 148 10.85 -4.69 6.68
C VAL A 148 10.60 -5.55 7.93
N THR A 149 9.34 -5.77 8.29
CA THR A 149 8.98 -6.64 9.43
C THR A 149 9.17 -8.12 9.10
N LEU A 150 8.95 -8.52 7.84
CA LEU A 150 9.02 -9.92 7.41
C LEU A 150 10.42 -10.33 6.98
N LEU A 151 11.23 -9.39 6.50
CA LEU A 151 12.59 -9.61 6.01
C LEU A 151 13.62 -9.12 7.06
N PRO A 152 14.11 -10.01 7.95
CA PRO A 152 15.07 -9.61 8.97
C PRO A 152 16.37 -9.08 8.34
N GLY A 153 16.94 -8.02 8.91
CA GLY A 153 18.17 -7.39 8.41
C GLY A 153 17.96 -6.34 7.30
N LEU A 154 16.75 -6.22 6.74
CA LEU A 154 16.45 -5.21 5.73
C LEU A 154 16.23 -3.83 6.37
N ALA A 155 17.12 -2.87 6.10
CA ALA A 155 16.93 -1.49 6.54
C ALA A 155 15.95 -0.75 5.62
N SER A 156 14.93 -0.09 6.19
CA SER A 156 13.90 0.65 5.45
C SER A 156 14.47 1.73 4.52
N TRP A 157 15.52 2.43 4.95
CA TRP A 157 16.16 3.45 4.13
C TRP A 157 16.83 2.88 2.88
N THR A 158 17.53 1.74 3.01
CA THR A 158 18.16 1.08 1.86
C THR A 158 17.11 0.66 0.84
N LEU A 159 15.95 0.18 1.29
CA LEU A 159 14.82 -0.16 0.43
C LEU A 159 14.32 1.08 -0.33
N LEU A 160 14.09 2.17 0.39
CA LEU A 160 13.54 3.41 -0.17
C LEU A 160 14.47 4.10 -1.17
N VAL A 161 15.78 4.03 -0.98
CA VAL A 161 16.77 4.59 -1.93
C VAL A 161 16.57 4.04 -3.34
N TRP A 162 16.09 2.79 -3.47
CA TRP A 162 15.86 2.16 -4.76
C TRP A 162 14.38 2.10 -5.16
N SER A 163 13.49 1.85 -4.21
CA SER A 163 12.06 1.74 -4.49
C SER A 163 11.40 3.10 -4.76
N MET A 164 11.92 4.19 -4.20
CA MET A 164 11.38 5.54 -4.45
C MET A 164 11.69 6.05 -5.86
N PRO A 165 12.94 5.96 -6.39
CA PRO A 165 13.20 6.24 -7.80
C PRO A 165 12.37 5.36 -8.74
N PHE A 166 12.17 4.08 -8.40
CA PHE A 166 11.29 3.20 -9.16
C PHE A 166 9.84 3.74 -9.17
N ALA A 167 9.30 4.13 -8.01
CA ALA A 167 7.98 4.73 -7.89
C ALA A 167 7.82 6.03 -8.68
N LEU A 168 8.84 6.90 -8.67
CA LEU A 168 8.85 8.11 -9.49
C LEU A 168 8.90 7.80 -10.98
N SER A 169 9.77 6.87 -11.39
CA SER A 169 9.87 6.43 -12.79
C SER A 169 8.55 5.84 -13.27
N TYR A 170 7.87 5.09 -12.41
CA TYR A 170 6.51 4.62 -12.62
C TYR A 170 5.58 5.79 -12.94
N LEU A 171 5.43 6.75 -12.03
CA LEU A 171 4.53 7.89 -12.28
C LEU A 171 4.88 8.71 -13.53
N MET A 172 6.16 8.94 -13.79
CA MET A 172 6.64 9.67 -14.96
C MET A 172 6.35 8.94 -16.27
N VAL A 173 6.69 7.65 -16.36
CA VAL A 173 6.43 6.83 -17.55
C VAL A 173 4.93 6.74 -17.85
N GLY A 174 4.09 6.83 -16.82
CA GLY A 174 2.64 6.86 -16.96
C GLY A 174 2.12 7.97 -17.90
N VAL A 175 2.87 9.06 -18.10
CA VAL A 175 2.51 10.16 -19.02
C VAL A 175 2.39 9.69 -20.48
N TRP A 176 3.20 8.73 -20.90
CA TRP A 176 3.17 8.16 -22.25
C TRP A 176 2.03 7.14 -22.44
N PHE A 177 1.47 6.62 -21.36
CA PHE A 177 0.35 5.68 -21.36
C PHE A 177 -1.02 6.36 -21.15
N ARG A 178 -1.08 7.66 -21.42
CA ARG A 178 -2.32 8.46 -21.37
C ARG A 178 -3.04 8.40 -22.70
N GLU A 179 -4.35 8.52 -22.64
CA GLU A 179 -5.17 8.74 -23.82
C GLU A 179 -4.95 10.15 -24.34
N LYS A 180 -4.83 10.31 -25.66
CA LYS A 180 -4.65 11.62 -26.26
C LYS A 180 -5.98 12.36 -26.17
N GLU A 181 -5.99 13.48 -25.45
CA GLU A 181 -7.12 14.40 -25.40
C GLU A 181 -7.23 15.10 -26.77
N LEU A 182 -8.04 14.54 -27.68
CA LEU A 182 -8.30 15.05 -29.02
C LEU A 182 -9.42 16.08 -28.94
N GLY A 183 -9.06 17.35 -29.13
CA GLY A 183 -9.95 18.48 -28.95
C GLY A 183 -9.74 19.10 -27.58
N ALA A 184 -9.42 20.40 -27.57
CA ALA A 184 -9.66 21.19 -26.39
C ALA A 184 -11.18 21.21 -26.20
N SER A 185 -11.73 20.32 -25.38
CA SER A 185 -12.98 20.63 -24.69
C SER A 185 -12.60 21.67 -23.64
N PRO A 186 -12.93 22.96 -23.87
CA PRO A 186 -12.73 24.00 -22.89
C PRO A 186 -13.91 23.92 -21.92
N SER A 187 -14.07 22.81 -21.20
CA SER A 187 -15.03 22.76 -20.11
C SER A 187 -14.35 23.43 -18.92
N LEU A 188 -14.46 24.76 -18.94
CA LEU A 188 -13.84 25.78 -18.09
C LEU A 188 -12.53 26.34 -18.66
N SER A 189 -12.71 27.46 -19.35
CA SER A 189 -11.88 28.64 -19.19
C SER A 189 -10.95 28.56 -17.99
N VAL A 190 -9.65 28.56 -18.30
CA VAL A 190 -8.63 29.18 -17.46
C VAL A 190 -9.01 30.67 -17.38
N SER A 191 -10.03 30.98 -16.57
CA SER A 191 -9.99 32.19 -15.79
C SER A 191 -8.77 32.07 -14.90
N ASP A 192 -8.10 33.19 -14.60
CA ASP A 192 -6.88 33.36 -13.80
C ASP A 192 -6.91 32.80 -12.35
N VAL A 193 -7.66 31.73 -12.08
CA VAL A 193 -7.90 31.10 -10.77
C VAL A 193 -6.78 30.13 -10.38
N SER A 194 -5.94 29.69 -11.32
CA SER A 194 -4.87 28.72 -11.01
C SER A 194 -3.78 29.29 -10.10
N GLY A 195 -3.56 30.60 -10.08
CA GLY A 195 -2.60 31.22 -9.16
C GLY A 195 -3.11 31.31 -7.72
N GLU A 196 -4.37 31.70 -7.52
CA GLU A 196 -4.92 31.91 -6.17
C GLU A 196 -5.29 30.61 -5.46
N ASP A 197 -5.80 29.60 -6.17
CA ASP A 197 -6.14 28.31 -5.56
C ASP A 197 -4.91 27.45 -5.24
N ASP A 198 -3.83 27.53 -6.03
CA ASP A 198 -2.54 26.86 -5.71
C ASP A 198 -1.87 27.49 -4.49
N LEU A 199 -1.87 28.82 -4.39
CA LEU A 199 -1.35 29.52 -3.20
C LEU A 199 -2.18 29.21 -1.95
N ARG A 200 -3.50 29.08 -2.08
CA ARG A 200 -4.40 28.67 -0.98
C ARG A 200 -4.21 27.20 -0.59
N ALA A 201 -3.81 26.33 -1.51
CA ALA A 201 -3.55 24.93 -1.25
C ALA A 201 -2.13 24.65 -0.71
N PHE A 202 -1.19 25.59 -0.85
CA PHE A 202 0.19 25.45 -0.36
C PHE A 202 0.26 25.12 1.14
N TRP A 203 -0.48 25.86 1.97
CA TRP A 203 -0.43 25.66 3.43
C TRP A 203 -1.05 24.32 3.88
N PRO A 204 -2.23 23.91 3.37
CA PRO A 204 -2.73 22.53 3.53
C PRO A 204 -1.71 21.46 3.10
N TRP A 205 -1.08 21.60 1.93
CA TRP A 205 -0.06 20.67 1.45
C TRP A 205 1.14 20.59 2.38
N MET A 206 1.66 21.73 2.82
CA MET A 206 2.81 21.80 3.71
C MET A 206 2.49 21.17 5.07
N ARG A 207 1.29 21.37 5.63
CA ARG A 207 0.83 20.69 6.85
C ARG A 207 0.75 19.18 6.65
N PHE A 208 0.18 18.73 5.53
CA PHE A 208 0.01 17.31 5.25
C PHE A 208 1.36 16.59 5.05
N VAL A 209 2.25 17.16 4.24
CA VAL A 209 3.60 16.64 4.02
C VAL A 209 4.43 16.73 5.31
N GLY A 210 4.32 17.84 6.04
CA GLY A 210 4.97 18.02 7.34
C GLY A 210 4.54 16.95 8.35
N LEU A 211 3.26 16.59 8.37
CA LEU A 211 2.76 15.50 9.20
C LEU A 211 3.34 14.14 8.79
N ALA A 212 3.35 13.82 7.50
CA ALA A 212 3.92 12.57 7.00
C ALA A 212 5.44 12.49 7.29
N LEU A 213 6.16 13.60 7.14
CA LEU A 213 7.57 13.70 7.51
C LEU A 213 7.76 13.54 9.01
N PHE A 214 6.93 14.18 9.83
CA PHE A 214 6.99 14.05 11.29
C PHE A 214 6.87 12.58 11.73
N ILE A 215 5.86 11.85 11.23
CA ILE A 215 5.66 10.43 11.58
C ILE A 215 6.87 9.59 11.10
N SER A 216 7.40 9.88 9.92
CA SER A 216 8.55 9.14 9.36
C SER A 216 9.83 9.37 10.16
N LEU A 217 10.10 10.62 10.56
CA LEU A 217 11.27 11.01 11.34
C LEU A 217 11.17 10.50 12.79
N GLU A 218 9.98 10.57 13.40
CA GLU A 218 9.73 10.00 14.72
C GLU A 218 9.94 8.48 14.70
N ALA A 219 9.43 7.77 13.68
CA ALA A 219 9.63 6.33 13.55
C ALA A 219 11.12 5.98 13.35
N TYR A 220 11.85 6.79 12.59
CA TYR A 220 13.29 6.62 12.42
C TYR A 220 14.05 6.84 13.75
N ALA A 221 13.72 7.89 14.50
CA ALA A 221 14.34 8.17 15.80
C ALA A 221 14.06 7.05 16.81
N LEU A 222 12.82 6.57 16.88
CA LEU A 222 12.43 5.45 17.75
C LEU A 222 13.14 4.14 17.35
N ASN A 223 13.32 3.88 16.06
CA ASN A 223 14.01 2.68 15.59
C ASN A 223 15.52 2.74 15.88
N THR A 224 16.16 3.90 15.67
CA THR A 224 17.62 4.05 15.80
C THR A 224 18.09 4.34 17.22
N TRP A 225 17.42 5.23 17.95
CA TRP A 225 17.86 5.66 19.27
C TRP A 225 17.24 4.84 20.40
N ALA A 226 15.96 4.45 20.29
CA ALA A 226 15.29 3.63 21.30
C ALA A 226 15.41 2.11 21.03
N GLY A 227 16.05 1.71 19.91
CA GLY A 227 16.25 0.31 19.54
C GLY A 227 14.95 -0.46 19.27
N LEU A 228 13.84 0.24 19.01
CA LEU A 228 12.56 -0.40 18.75
C LEU A 228 12.55 -1.07 17.38
N LYS A 229 11.81 -2.18 17.24
CA LYS A 229 11.58 -2.78 15.92
C LYS A 229 10.85 -1.77 15.04
N TYR A 230 11.15 -1.76 13.74
CA TYR A 230 10.57 -0.79 12.80
C TYR A 230 9.03 -0.73 12.87
N SER A 231 8.36 -1.89 12.95
CA SER A 231 6.91 -1.96 13.12
C SER A 231 6.42 -1.28 14.39
N GLN A 232 7.12 -1.46 15.52
CA GLN A 232 6.78 -0.82 16.79
C GLN A 232 6.99 0.69 16.71
N ALA A 233 8.10 1.12 16.13
CA ALA A 233 8.41 2.53 15.93
C ALA A 233 7.33 3.24 15.10
N VAL A 234 6.97 2.69 13.94
CA VAL A 234 5.90 3.24 13.08
C VAL A 234 4.54 3.23 13.81
N THR A 235 4.22 2.14 14.52
CA THR A 235 2.98 2.05 15.31
C THR A 235 2.88 3.18 16.33
N LEU A 236 3.95 3.40 17.10
CA LEU A 236 3.98 4.45 18.11
C LEU A 236 3.88 5.84 17.48
N SER A 237 4.60 6.11 16.38
CA SER A 237 4.52 7.41 15.69
C SER A 237 3.12 7.70 15.13
N CYS A 238 2.45 6.68 14.58
CA CYS A 238 1.04 6.82 14.17
C CYS A 238 0.15 7.15 15.38
N LEU A 239 0.32 6.44 16.50
CA LEU A 239 -0.45 6.67 17.72
C LEU A 239 -0.18 8.05 18.34
N THR A 240 1.07 8.53 18.32
CA THR A 240 1.43 9.89 18.75
C THR A 240 0.59 10.91 18.01
N VAL A 241 0.57 10.86 16.67
CA VAL A 241 -0.21 11.78 15.86
C VAL A 241 -1.72 11.65 16.09
N ILE A 242 -2.24 10.44 16.22
CA ILE A 242 -3.66 10.21 16.53
C ILE A 242 -4.03 10.87 17.86
N ILE A 243 -3.25 10.63 18.92
CA ILE A 243 -3.50 11.18 20.25
C ILE A 243 -3.43 12.70 20.21
N LEU A 244 -2.38 13.27 19.61
CA LEU A 244 -2.23 14.73 19.48
C LEU A 244 -3.44 15.33 18.75
N TYR A 245 -3.85 14.73 17.63
CA TYR A 245 -5.00 15.20 16.87
C TYR A 245 -6.30 15.15 17.69
N LEU A 246 -6.56 14.05 18.40
CA LEU A 246 -7.76 13.89 19.22
C LEU A 246 -7.77 14.86 20.41
N VAL A 247 -6.63 15.08 21.06
CA VAL A 247 -6.48 16.03 22.17
C VAL A 247 -6.73 17.45 21.67
N ILE A 248 -6.08 17.88 20.58
CA ILE A 248 -6.29 19.20 19.98
C ILE A 248 -7.77 19.38 19.62
N ARG A 249 -8.39 18.37 19.00
CA ARG A 249 -9.81 18.41 18.63
C ARG A 249 -10.72 18.50 19.85
N ARG A 250 -10.41 17.78 20.93
CA ARG A 250 -11.15 17.87 22.20
C ARG A 250 -11.06 19.26 22.81
N LEU A 251 -9.86 19.86 22.79
CA LEU A 251 -9.62 21.20 23.35
C LEU A 251 -10.31 22.30 22.54
N VAL A 252 -10.31 22.20 21.21
CA VAL A 252 -10.87 23.24 20.33
C VAL A 252 -12.38 23.09 20.14
N ALA A 253 -12.87 21.86 19.92
CA ALA A 253 -14.26 21.60 19.52
C ALA A 253 -15.13 20.98 20.61
N GLY A 254 -14.57 20.69 21.79
CA GLY A 254 -15.30 20.14 22.95
C GLY A 254 -15.81 18.70 22.79
N THR A 255 -15.85 18.14 21.57
CA THR A 255 -16.38 16.81 21.25
C THR A 255 -15.36 15.99 20.46
N VAL A 256 -15.32 14.69 20.74
CA VAL A 256 -14.48 13.73 20.01
C VAL A 256 -15.39 12.67 19.42
N ASN A 257 -15.48 12.66 18.10
CA ASN A 257 -16.12 11.58 17.38
C ASN A 257 -15.02 10.66 16.86
N LEU A 258 -14.96 9.44 17.41
CA LEU A 258 -14.06 8.41 16.88
C LEU A 258 -14.63 7.89 15.56
N PRO A 259 -13.78 7.73 14.52
CA PRO A 259 -14.23 7.16 13.27
C PRO A 259 -14.63 5.69 13.44
N SER A 260 -15.65 5.25 12.70
CA SER A 260 -16.10 3.85 12.74
C SER A 260 -15.02 2.92 12.17
N MET A 261 -14.68 1.88 12.94
CA MET A 261 -13.75 0.81 12.53
C MET A 261 -14.46 -0.45 12.03
N ALA A 262 -15.79 -0.40 11.82
CA ALA A 262 -16.57 -1.58 11.43
C ALA A 262 -16.02 -2.24 10.15
N ASN A 263 -15.64 -1.44 9.15
CA ASN A 263 -15.06 -1.93 7.89
C ASN A 263 -13.59 -2.41 8.03
N VAL A 264 -12.91 -2.05 9.11
CA VAL A 264 -11.50 -2.39 9.37
C VAL A 264 -11.34 -3.79 9.97
N SER A 265 -12.38 -4.27 10.68
CA SER A 265 -12.39 -5.60 11.31
C SER A 265 -12.12 -6.75 10.34
N ASN A 266 -12.69 -6.68 9.13
CA ASN A 266 -12.51 -7.69 8.08
C ASN A 266 -11.06 -7.73 7.57
N GLU A 267 -10.46 -6.57 7.30
CA GLU A 267 -9.06 -6.49 6.89
C GLU A 267 -8.17 -7.01 8.03
N LEU A 268 -8.41 -6.60 9.29
CA LEU A 268 -7.62 -7.07 10.43
C LEU A 268 -7.68 -8.60 10.61
N ALA A 269 -8.85 -9.22 10.41
CA ALA A 269 -8.98 -10.67 10.46
C ALA A 269 -8.16 -11.37 9.36
N ILE A 270 -8.19 -10.84 8.13
CA ILE A 270 -7.42 -11.34 6.98
C ILE A 270 -5.92 -11.21 7.26
N MET A 271 -5.47 -10.04 7.69
CA MET A 271 -4.04 -9.70 7.86
C MET A 271 -3.44 -10.39 9.09
N GLY A 272 -4.16 -10.40 10.20
CA GLY A 272 -3.76 -11.13 11.40
C GLY A 272 -3.71 -12.64 11.14
N GLY A 273 -4.71 -13.17 10.42
CA GLY A 273 -4.74 -14.57 10.02
C GLY A 273 -3.61 -14.97 9.08
N ALA A 274 -3.34 -14.17 8.05
CA ALA A 274 -2.19 -14.35 7.16
C ALA A 274 -0.86 -14.34 7.94
N SER A 275 -0.73 -13.45 8.92
CA SER A 275 0.49 -13.31 9.75
C SER A 275 0.71 -14.52 10.64
N PHE A 276 -0.38 -15.05 11.19
CA PHE A 276 -0.34 -16.31 11.93
C PHE A 276 0.09 -17.47 11.04
N LEU A 277 -0.54 -17.62 9.86
CA LEU A 277 -0.23 -18.69 8.91
C LEU A 277 1.21 -18.60 8.41
N GLY A 278 1.67 -17.41 8.05
CA GLY A 278 3.06 -17.16 7.66
C GLY A 278 4.03 -17.57 8.77
N GLY A 279 3.80 -17.11 10.00
CA GLY A 279 4.64 -17.48 11.15
C GLY A 279 4.68 -18.99 11.44
N ALA A 280 3.53 -19.67 11.33
CA ALA A 280 3.47 -21.11 11.52
C ALA A 280 4.16 -21.89 10.40
N LEU A 281 3.98 -21.45 9.15
CA LEU A 281 4.62 -22.04 7.98
C LEU A 281 6.13 -21.83 8.00
N THR A 282 6.62 -20.66 8.45
CA THR A 282 8.05 -20.41 8.68
C THR A 282 8.66 -21.46 9.60
N VAL A 283 8.08 -21.67 10.79
CA VAL A 283 8.66 -22.60 11.78
C VAL A 283 8.65 -24.03 11.23
N THR A 284 7.57 -24.41 10.54
CA THR A 284 7.42 -25.74 9.93
C THR A 284 8.37 -25.94 8.76
N ALA A 285 8.56 -24.92 7.92
CA ALA A 285 9.49 -24.95 6.79
C ALA A 285 10.93 -25.08 7.29
N LEU A 286 11.32 -24.29 8.30
CA LEU A 286 12.65 -24.34 8.90
C LEU A 286 12.95 -25.70 9.54
N SER A 287 11.96 -26.33 10.18
CA SER A 287 12.11 -27.66 10.76
C SER A 287 12.20 -28.79 9.73
N SER A 288 11.66 -28.57 8.51
CA SER A 288 11.57 -29.62 7.47
C SER A 288 12.67 -29.53 6.41
N LEU A 289 13.10 -28.31 6.06
CA LEU A 289 14.13 -28.06 5.04
C LEU A 289 15.56 -28.26 5.58
N GLY A 290 15.73 -28.30 6.91
CA GLY A 290 17.04 -28.30 7.56
C GLY A 290 17.69 -26.91 7.57
N SER A 291 18.60 -26.65 8.51
CA SER A 291 19.31 -25.36 8.62
C SER A 291 20.21 -25.04 7.43
N ASP A 292 20.53 -26.04 6.60
CA ASP A 292 21.53 -25.96 5.54
C ASP A 292 20.89 -25.86 4.14
N PHE A 293 19.58 -25.60 4.06
CA PHE A 293 18.89 -25.44 2.79
C PHE A 293 19.38 -24.19 2.06
N VAL A 294 20.14 -24.41 0.98
CA VAL A 294 20.66 -23.36 0.11
C VAL A 294 20.29 -23.70 -1.33
N LEU A 295 19.64 -22.75 -2.01
CA LEU A 295 19.41 -22.89 -3.44
C LEU A 295 20.72 -22.61 -4.21
N PRO A 296 20.91 -23.20 -5.41
CA PRO A 296 21.99 -22.78 -6.30
C PRO A 296 21.94 -21.26 -6.53
N GLY A 297 23.09 -20.57 -6.57
CA GLY A 297 23.12 -19.09 -6.61
C GLY A 297 22.24 -18.46 -7.70
N TRP A 298 22.18 -19.06 -8.90
CA TRP A 298 21.32 -18.59 -9.99
C TRP A 298 19.81 -18.73 -9.69
N ALA A 299 19.42 -19.68 -8.85
CA ALA A 299 18.02 -19.95 -8.55
C ALA A 299 17.39 -18.85 -7.69
N TYR A 300 18.16 -18.13 -6.87
CA TYR A 300 17.66 -16.94 -6.17
C TYR A 300 17.33 -15.80 -7.13
N ALA A 301 18.13 -15.61 -8.18
CA ALA A 301 17.85 -14.62 -9.23
C ALA A 301 16.60 -14.99 -10.03
N VAL A 302 16.41 -16.28 -10.35
CA VAL A 302 15.18 -16.75 -11.01
C VAL A 302 13.97 -16.61 -10.08
N ALA A 303 14.11 -16.97 -8.81
CA ALA A 303 13.03 -16.86 -7.84
C ALA A 303 12.59 -15.41 -7.62
N VAL A 304 13.53 -14.46 -7.53
CA VAL A 304 13.21 -13.04 -7.33
C VAL A 304 12.48 -12.44 -8.52
N ILE A 305 12.78 -12.90 -9.75
CA ILE A 305 12.06 -12.50 -10.96
C ILE A 305 10.57 -12.83 -10.85
N CYS A 306 10.22 -13.96 -10.22
CA CYS A 306 8.83 -14.41 -10.10
C CYS A 306 8.02 -13.65 -9.05
N ILE A 307 8.66 -13.00 -8.07
CA ILE A 307 7.96 -12.38 -6.93
C ILE A 307 6.97 -11.28 -7.37
N PRO A 308 7.32 -10.29 -8.21
CA PRO A 308 6.38 -9.26 -8.63
C PRO A 308 5.17 -9.85 -9.39
N TRP A 309 5.42 -10.85 -10.24
CA TRP A 309 4.38 -11.55 -10.99
C TRP A 309 3.46 -12.36 -10.09
N LEU A 310 4.00 -12.93 -9.01
CA LEU A 310 3.21 -13.67 -8.05
C LEU A 310 2.25 -12.74 -7.27
N PHE A 311 2.71 -11.54 -6.92
CA PHE A 311 1.81 -10.49 -6.41
C PHE A 311 0.72 -10.16 -7.42
N TYR A 312 1.07 -9.93 -8.68
CA TYR A 312 0.12 -9.56 -9.71
C TYR A 312 -0.91 -10.65 -10.00
N ALA A 313 -0.46 -11.91 -10.13
CA ALA A 313 -1.31 -13.07 -10.33
C ALA A 313 -2.26 -13.28 -9.15
N GLY A 314 -1.77 -13.11 -7.92
CA GLY A 314 -2.60 -13.12 -6.72
C GLY A 314 -3.68 -12.03 -6.79
N GLY A 315 -3.30 -10.78 -7.06
CA GLY A 315 -4.25 -9.68 -7.21
C GLY A 315 -5.27 -9.91 -8.32
N ALA A 316 -4.87 -10.54 -9.42
CA ALA A 316 -5.73 -10.89 -10.54
C ALA A 316 -6.81 -11.94 -10.21
N VAL A 317 -6.65 -12.70 -9.12
CA VAL A 317 -7.67 -13.64 -8.60
C VAL A 317 -8.32 -13.17 -7.30
N GLY A 318 -8.09 -11.90 -6.91
CA GLY A 318 -8.71 -11.31 -5.72
C GLY A 318 -7.96 -11.53 -4.41
N ILE A 319 -6.71 -12.00 -4.46
CA ILE A 319 -5.83 -12.08 -3.28
C ILE A 319 -5.23 -10.70 -3.03
N ASN A 320 -5.49 -10.14 -1.85
CA ASN A 320 -4.94 -8.85 -1.44
C ASN A 320 -3.39 -8.93 -1.34
N PRO A 321 -2.63 -7.98 -1.90
CA PRO A 321 -1.18 -7.91 -1.74
C PRO A 321 -0.66 -8.00 -0.30
N ILE A 322 -1.45 -7.56 0.70
CA ILE A 322 -1.10 -7.74 2.11
C ILE A 322 -0.99 -9.23 2.44
N LEU A 323 -1.98 -10.04 2.05
CA LEU A 323 -1.98 -11.49 2.27
C LEU A 323 -0.80 -12.15 1.54
N THR A 324 -0.56 -11.78 0.28
CA THR A 324 0.58 -12.28 -0.49
C THR A 324 1.90 -11.96 0.21
N ALA A 325 2.12 -10.70 0.60
CA ALA A 325 3.34 -10.31 1.30
C ALA A 325 3.55 -11.08 2.58
N THR A 326 2.50 -11.25 3.38
CA THR A 326 2.61 -11.95 4.66
C THR A 326 2.93 -13.43 4.52
N VAL A 327 2.30 -14.13 3.57
CA VAL A 327 2.56 -15.55 3.34
C VAL A 327 3.95 -15.75 2.72
N PHE A 328 4.22 -15.09 1.60
CA PHE A 328 5.47 -15.31 0.88
C PHE A 328 6.66 -14.67 1.58
N GLY A 329 6.54 -13.44 2.08
CA GLY A 329 7.59 -12.78 2.85
C GLY A 329 7.89 -13.49 4.17
N GLY A 330 6.86 -14.02 4.85
CA GLY A 330 7.05 -14.80 6.08
C GLY A 330 7.83 -16.10 5.86
N VAL A 331 7.55 -16.81 4.77
CA VAL A 331 8.24 -18.06 4.43
C VAL A 331 9.62 -17.80 3.84
N LEU A 332 9.70 -16.91 2.85
CA LEU A 332 10.94 -16.66 2.11
C LEU A 332 11.96 -15.89 2.93
N GLY A 333 11.54 -14.91 3.75
CA GLY A 333 12.46 -14.03 4.47
C GLY A 333 13.53 -14.79 5.29
N PRO A 334 13.15 -15.76 6.13
CA PRO A 334 14.10 -16.51 6.96
C PRO A 334 15.00 -17.50 6.19
N ILE A 335 14.63 -17.91 4.98
CA ILE A 335 15.42 -18.84 4.14
C ILE A 335 16.17 -18.11 3.02
N TRP A 336 15.97 -16.80 2.87
CA TRP A 336 16.62 -16.01 1.84
C TRP A 336 18.01 -15.57 2.31
N PRO A 337 19.06 -15.67 1.46
CA PRO A 337 20.40 -15.23 1.81
C PRO A 337 20.44 -13.75 2.21
N GLU A 338 21.14 -13.44 3.30
CA GLU A 338 21.26 -12.06 3.80
C GLU A 338 21.83 -11.11 2.75
N SER A 339 22.79 -11.55 1.94
CA SER A 339 23.39 -10.74 0.87
C SER A 339 22.38 -10.32 -0.21
N SER A 340 21.34 -11.14 -0.43
CA SER A 340 20.36 -10.97 -1.51
C SER A 340 18.95 -10.60 -1.03
N ILE A 341 18.75 -10.45 0.29
CA ILE A 341 17.43 -10.14 0.87
C ILE A 341 16.91 -8.77 0.43
N PHE A 342 17.84 -7.88 0.07
CA PHE A 342 17.55 -6.58 -0.49
C PHE A 342 16.72 -6.66 -1.79
N GLY A 343 17.10 -7.56 -2.71
CA GLY A 343 16.38 -7.78 -3.97
C GLY A 343 14.97 -8.32 -3.75
N LEU A 344 14.80 -9.21 -2.77
CA LEU A 344 13.47 -9.70 -2.36
C LEU A 344 12.59 -8.56 -1.82
N GLY A 345 13.16 -7.67 -1.00
CA GLY A 345 12.46 -6.50 -0.48
C GLY A 345 11.94 -5.57 -1.59
N ILE A 346 12.79 -5.23 -2.57
CA ILE A 346 12.38 -4.43 -3.74
C ILE A 346 11.26 -5.14 -4.51
N ALA A 347 11.41 -6.44 -4.77
CA ALA A 347 10.45 -7.21 -5.55
C ALA A 347 9.07 -7.23 -4.89
N MET A 348 9.02 -7.36 -3.56
CA MET A 348 7.78 -7.32 -2.79
C MET A 348 7.09 -5.95 -2.88
N VAL A 349 7.79 -4.84 -2.62
CA VAL A 349 7.15 -3.51 -2.60
C VAL A 349 6.75 -3.01 -3.99
N THR A 350 7.57 -3.29 -5.00
CA THR A 350 7.27 -2.90 -6.40
C THR A 350 6.17 -3.80 -6.99
N GLY A 351 6.24 -5.11 -6.76
CA GLY A 351 5.18 -6.05 -7.14
C GLY A 351 3.83 -5.69 -6.52
N TRP A 352 3.83 -5.36 -5.22
CA TRP A 352 2.64 -4.87 -4.52
C TRP A 352 2.05 -3.64 -5.19
N GLY A 353 2.85 -2.60 -5.40
CA GLY A 353 2.36 -1.34 -5.96
C GLY A 353 1.76 -1.48 -7.35
N VAL A 354 2.42 -2.27 -8.23
CA VAL A 354 1.91 -2.54 -9.58
C VAL A 354 0.63 -3.37 -9.53
N THR A 355 0.54 -4.35 -8.62
CA THR A 355 -0.65 -5.17 -8.42
C THR A 355 -1.86 -4.34 -8.02
N ILE A 356 -1.68 -3.42 -7.07
CA ILE A 356 -2.76 -2.55 -6.61
C ILE A 356 -3.32 -1.70 -7.76
N ALA A 357 -2.46 -1.18 -8.63
CA ALA A 357 -2.89 -0.36 -9.75
C ALA A 357 -3.43 -1.19 -10.93
N GLY A 358 -2.94 -2.40 -11.11
CA GLY A 358 -3.14 -3.19 -12.32
C GLY A 358 -4.13 -4.34 -12.21
N THR A 359 -4.79 -4.54 -11.06
CA THR A 359 -5.74 -5.66 -10.85
C THR A 359 -7.12 -5.16 -10.37
N PRO A 360 -8.22 -5.75 -10.90
CA PRO A 360 -9.57 -5.21 -10.72
C PRO A 360 -10.16 -5.43 -9.33
N TYR A 361 -9.60 -6.36 -8.56
CA TYR A 361 -10.09 -6.70 -7.22
C TYR A 361 -9.41 -5.88 -6.11
N SER A 362 -8.49 -4.98 -6.49
CA SER A 362 -7.87 -4.09 -5.53
C SER A 362 -8.91 -3.11 -4.99
N ALA A 363 -8.76 -2.71 -3.71
CA ALA A 363 -9.68 -1.75 -3.12
C ALA A 363 -9.64 -0.39 -3.84
N ASN A 364 -8.53 -0.02 -4.52
CA ASN A 364 -8.49 1.21 -5.30
C ASN A 364 -9.39 1.14 -6.52
N ALA A 365 -9.47 -0.03 -7.18
CA ALA A 365 -10.21 -0.20 -8.43
C ALA A 365 -11.71 -0.22 -8.12
N ILE A 366 -12.10 -0.93 -7.06
CA ILE A 366 -13.48 -0.99 -6.58
C ILE A 366 -13.96 0.40 -6.09
N LEU A 367 -13.12 1.14 -5.37
CA LEU A 367 -13.47 2.50 -4.95
C LEU A 367 -13.59 3.45 -6.14
N LEU A 368 -12.68 3.36 -7.11
CA LEU A 368 -12.77 4.15 -8.34
C LEU A 368 -14.08 3.83 -9.07
N GLU A 369 -14.39 2.55 -9.28
CA GLU A 369 -15.62 2.10 -9.94
C GLU A 369 -16.86 2.66 -9.23
N ARG A 370 -16.91 2.54 -7.90
CA ARG A 370 -18.04 3.03 -7.11
C ARG A 370 -18.29 4.53 -7.27
N PHE A 371 -17.24 5.33 -7.41
CA PHE A 371 -17.37 6.79 -7.49
C PHE A 371 -17.47 7.33 -8.91
N THR A 372 -16.82 6.68 -9.88
CA THR A 372 -16.73 7.17 -11.26
C THR A 372 -17.67 6.44 -12.22
N GLY A 373 -18.15 5.25 -11.85
CA GLY A 373 -18.91 4.38 -12.73
C GLY A 373 -18.05 3.59 -13.73
N TYR A 374 -16.74 3.81 -13.78
CA TYR A 374 -15.85 3.03 -14.64
C TYR A 374 -15.61 1.64 -14.07
N ASP A 375 -15.99 0.61 -14.83
CA ASP A 375 -15.77 -0.79 -14.48
C ASP A 375 -14.30 -1.07 -14.10
N ALA A 376 -14.08 -1.74 -12.96
CA ALA A 376 -12.74 -2.01 -12.44
C ALA A 376 -11.89 -2.87 -13.39
N ARG A 377 -12.49 -3.80 -14.15
CA ARG A 377 -11.75 -4.61 -15.13
C ARG A 377 -11.26 -3.75 -16.29
N THR A 378 -12.07 -2.81 -16.75
CA THR A 378 -11.69 -1.84 -17.77
C THR A 378 -10.57 -0.94 -17.27
N ALA A 379 -10.69 -0.42 -16.05
CA ALA A 379 -9.67 0.42 -15.45
C ALA A 379 -8.33 -0.30 -15.21
N SER A 380 -8.36 -1.57 -14.80
CA SER A 380 -7.16 -2.35 -14.52
C SER A 380 -6.58 -3.02 -15.77
N TYR A 381 -7.35 -3.83 -16.48
CA TYR A 381 -6.83 -4.57 -17.64
C TYR A 381 -6.89 -3.75 -18.92
N GLY A 382 -7.99 -3.06 -19.17
CA GLY A 382 -8.13 -2.24 -20.40
C GLY A 382 -7.12 -1.10 -20.45
N TRP A 383 -6.96 -0.36 -19.35
CA TRP A 383 -6.12 0.85 -19.33
C TRP A 383 -4.71 0.64 -18.78
N ASN A 384 -4.49 -0.38 -17.95
CA ASN A 384 -3.24 -0.55 -17.21
C ASN A 384 -2.50 -1.85 -17.50
N LEU A 385 -3.04 -2.83 -18.23
CA LEU A 385 -2.37 -4.13 -18.42
C LEU A 385 -0.96 -3.99 -19.03
N SER A 386 -0.83 -3.35 -20.19
CA SER A 386 0.46 -3.17 -20.87
C SER A 386 1.47 -2.42 -20.00
N TYR A 387 0.97 -1.43 -19.26
CA TYR A 387 1.76 -0.62 -18.35
C TYR A 387 2.20 -1.42 -17.11
N SER A 388 1.32 -2.26 -16.55
CA SER A 388 1.65 -3.20 -15.48
C SER A 388 2.67 -4.23 -15.93
N CYS A 389 2.51 -4.85 -17.11
CA CYS A 389 3.49 -5.81 -17.64
C CYS A 389 4.88 -5.19 -17.81
N LEU A 390 4.95 -3.95 -18.32
CA LEU A 390 6.21 -3.21 -18.43
C LEU A 390 6.88 -3.07 -17.06
N PHE A 391 6.15 -2.58 -16.05
CA PHE A 391 6.74 -2.34 -14.73
C PHE A 391 7.00 -3.61 -13.91
N LEU A 392 6.24 -4.69 -14.14
CA LEU A 392 6.57 -6.00 -13.61
C LEU A 392 7.88 -6.51 -14.21
N GLY A 393 8.06 -6.38 -15.53
CA GLY A 393 9.32 -6.72 -16.20
C GLY A 393 10.50 -5.89 -15.70
N LEU A 394 10.34 -4.57 -15.58
CA LEU A 394 11.37 -3.68 -15.03
C LEU A 394 11.71 -4.00 -13.57
N SER A 395 10.70 -4.28 -12.75
CA SER A 395 10.88 -4.72 -11.37
C SER A 395 11.66 -6.04 -11.32
N SER A 396 11.24 -7.05 -12.09
CA SER A 396 11.94 -8.34 -12.17
C SER A 396 13.40 -8.18 -12.57
N SER A 397 13.69 -7.38 -13.60
CA SER A 397 15.05 -7.12 -14.09
C SER A 397 15.91 -6.39 -13.05
N LEU A 398 15.35 -5.38 -12.39
CA LEU A 398 16.03 -4.65 -11.31
C LEU A 398 16.39 -5.60 -10.16
N CYS A 399 15.43 -6.40 -9.71
CA CYS A 399 15.63 -7.32 -8.58
C CYS A 399 16.62 -8.44 -8.93
N ALA A 400 16.55 -9.00 -10.14
CA ALA A 400 17.50 -10.00 -10.60
C ALA A 400 18.93 -9.44 -10.63
N THR A 401 19.10 -8.22 -11.15
CA THR A 401 20.41 -7.55 -11.20
C THR A 401 20.96 -7.33 -9.79
N VAL A 402 20.13 -6.85 -8.86
CA VAL A 402 20.50 -6.66 -7.45
C VAL A 402 20.95 -7.97 -6.82
N VAL A 403 20.22 -9.07 -7.03
CA VAL A 403 20.58 -10.39 -6.49
C VAL A 403 21.88 -10.88 -7.10
N LEU A 404 22.05 -10.81 -8.42
CA LEU A 404 23.25 -11.29 -9.12
C LEU A 404 24.52 -10.52 -8.74
N VAL A 405 24.42 -9.21 -8.49
CA VAL A 405 25.57 -8.39 -8.07
C VAL A 405 25.95 -8.63 -6.61
N SER A 406 24.99 -9.09 -5.80
CA SER A 406 25.19 -9.34 -4.36
C SER A 406 25.49 -10.81 -4.02
N SER A 407 25.52 -11.70 -5.03
CA SER A 407 25.74 -13.14 -4.88
C SER A 407 27.21 -13.56 -4.99
#